data_AF-A0AAN6VGZ7-F1
#
_entry.id   AF-A0AAN6VGZ7-F1
#
_cell.length_a   1.000
_cell.length_b   1.000
_cell.length_c   1.000
_cell.angle_alpha   90.00
_cell.angle_beta   90.00
_cell.angle_gamma   90.00
#
_symmetry.space_group_name_H-M   'P 1'
#
loop_
_entity.id
_entity.type
_entity.pdbx_description
1 polymer ?
#
loop_
_entity_poly.entity_id
_entity_poly.type
_entity_poly.pdbx_seq_one_letter_code
_entity_poly.pdbx_strand_id
1 'polypeptide(L)'
;MKLTVLLAALTLGVADVSGHYIFQQLSAGSKKFAVYEHIRKNSNYNSPVTSLSDNNLRCNVGGSSGASTTVLGVKAGDSFTFTADVAVYHQGPISLYMSKAPGSVSDYDGSGDWFKVFDWGPTFNGGQSSWPMRTTYEYTIPKCIQNGEYLLRIQSLAIHNPGSTPQFYISCAQVNVTGGGSASPSPTVKIPGAFKATDPGYTANIYNNFNSYTVPGPSVFKC
;
A
#
# COMPACT_ATOMS: atom_id res chain seq x y z
N MET A 1 38.13 -9.03 56.41
CA MET A 1 37.84 -8.49 55.06
C MET A 1 36.48 -9.03 54.62
N LYS A 2 35.45 -8.18 54.51
CA LYS A 2 34.14 -8.57 53.97
C LYS A 2 34.17 -8.32 52.46
N LEU A 3 34.01 -9.38 51.67
CA LEU A 3 34.03 -9.33 50.21
C LEU A 3 32.60 -9.05 49.72
N THR A 4 32.36 -7.86 49.18
CA THR A 4 31.08 -7.48 48.58
C THR A 4 31.09 -7.89 47.12
N VAL A 5 30.26 -8.87 46.75
CA VAL A 5 30.08 -9.31 45.36
C VAL A 5 29.06 -8.40 44.69
N LEU A 6 29.51 -7.57 43.75
CA LEU A 6 28.63 -6.82 42.85
C LEU A 6 28.11 -7.75 41.76
N LEU A 7 26.81 -8.00 41.74
CA LEU A 7 26.12 -8.71 40.67
C LEU A 7 25.78 -7.70 39.57
N ALA A 8 26.52 -7.72 38.45
CA ALA A 8 26.19 -6.93 37.28
C ALA A 8 25.01 -7.60 36.54
N ALA A 9 23.84 -6.95 36.58
CA ALA A 9 22.69 -7.38 35.79
C ALA A 9 22.92 -7.00 34.31
N LEU A 10 23.20 -8.00 33.48
CA LEU A 10 23.22 -7.87 32.03
C LEU A 10 21.77 -7.75 31.54
N THR A 11 21.32 -6.54 31.21
CA THR A 11 20.03 -6.35 30.51
C THR A 11 20.20 -6.74 29.05
N LEU A 12 19.71 -7.93 28.69
CA LEU A 12 19.54 -8.32 27.30
C LEU A 12 18.50 -7.37 26.67
N GLY A 13 18.97 -6.41 25.88
CA GLY A 13 18.11 -5.60 25.04
C GLY A 13 17.39 -6.51 24.04
N VAL A 14 16.07 -6.63 24.18
CA VAL A 14 15.23 -7.27 23.17
C VAL A 14 15.26 -6.32 21.97
N ALA A 15 16.03 -6.66 20.94
CA ALA A 15 15.88 -6.00 19.66
C ALA A 15 14.50 -6.39 19.13
N ASP A 16 13.58 -5.43 19.08
CA ASP A 16 12.34 -5.58 18.31
C ASP A 16 12.76 -5.72 16.85
N VAL A 17 12.94 -6.97 16.41
CA VAL A 17 13.02 -7.28 14.99
C VAL A 17 11.62 -7.00 14.45
N SER A 18 11.40 -5.78 13.95
CA SER A 18 10.17 -5.46 13.24
C SER A 18 10.13 -6.31 11.97
N GLY A 19 9.43 -7.44 12.08
CA GLY A 19 9.28 -8.38 10.98
C GLY A 19 8.34 -7.87 9.89
N HIS A 20 7.71 -6.69 10.02
CA HIS A 20 6.76 -6.13 9.04
C HIS A 20 6.87 -4.59 8.87
N TYR A 21 6.18 -4.01 7.86
CA TYR A 21 6.20 -2.58 7.51
C TYR A 21 4.81 -1.96 7.30
N ILE A 22 4.71 -0.63 7.48
CA ILE A 22 3.48 0.15 7.32
C ILE A 22 3.75 1.41 6.47
N PHE A 23 2.94 1.63 5.42
CA PHE A 23 2.94 2.88 4.66
C PHE A 23 2.21 3.97 5.44
N GLN A 24 2.90 4.66 6.34
CA GLN A 24 2.27 5.50 7.36
C GLN A 24 2.39 7.01 7.13
N GLN A 25 3.12 7.44 6.09
CA GLN A 25 3.35 8.87 5.84
C GLN A 25 3.22 9.21 4.36
N LEU A 26 2.64 10.38 4.08
CA LEU A 26 2.44 10.92 2.74
C LEU A 26 3.29 12.17 2.53
N SER A 27 3.69 12.43 1.29
CA SER A 27 4.23 13.71 0.82
C SER A 27 3.48 14.16 -0.43
N ALA A 28 3.44 15.47 -0.67
CA ALA A 28 3.03 16.07 -1.95
C ALA A 28 4.08 17.07 -2.41
N GLY A 29 4.64 16.84 -3.59
CA GLY A 29 5.89 17.49 -4.01
C GLY A 29 6.98 17.30 -2.95
N SER A 30 7.60 18.41 -2.52
CA SER A 30 8.65 18.39 -1.48
C SER A 30 8.12 18.40 -0.04
N LYS A 31 6.81 18.62 0.18
CA LYS A 31 6.23 18.71 1.52
C LYS A 31 5.95 17.31 2.06
N LYS A 32 6.60 16.97 3.17
CA LYS A 32 6.39 15.75 3.95
C LYS A 32 5.42 16.02 5.10
N PHE A 33 4.33 15.27 5.20
CA PHE A 33 3.29 15.45 6.22
C PHE A 33 3.55 14.62 7.47
N ALA A 34 2.83 14.86 8.56
CA ALA A 34 2.95 14.03 9.75
C ALA A 34 2.44 12.59 9.50
N VAL A 35 2.94 11.65 10.29
CA VAL A 35 2.53 10.24 10.24
C VAL A 35 1.02 10.15 10.50
N TYR A 36 0.29 9.45 9.62
CA TYR A 36 -1.17 9.33 9.60
C TYR A 36 -1.98 10.63 9.44
N GLU A 37 -1.36 11.76 9.07
CA GLU A 37 -2.09 13.03 8.90
C GLU A 37 -3.16 12.94 7.81
N HIS A 38 -2.76 12.41 6.65
CA HIS A 38 -3.62 12.19 5.48
C HIS A 38 -3.89 10.72 5.17
N ILE A 39 -3.32 9.80 5.96
CA ILE A 39 -3.47 8.35 5.82
C ILE A 39 -4.32 7.83 6.96
N ARG A 40 -5.33 7.01 6.63
CA ARG A 40 -6.16 6.35 7.64
C ARG A 40 -5.30 5.41 8.47
N LYS A 41 -5.28 5.65 9.78
CA LYS A 41 -4.48 4.86 10.72
C LYS A 41 -5.09 3.48 10.90
N ASN A 42 -4.31 2.45 10.61
CA ASN A 42 -4.71 1.08 10.83
C ASN A 42 -4.53 0.67 12.30
N SER A 43 -5.30 -0.32 12.75
CA SER A 43 -5.32 -0.79 14.15
C SER A 43 -4.63 -2.15 14.36
N ASN A 44 -4.29 -2.86 13.29
CA ASN A 44 -3.56 -4.14 13.32
C ASN A 44 -2.03 -3.97 13.33
N TYR A 45 -1.54 -2.77 13.64
CA TYR A 45 -0.11 -2.44 13.67
C TYR A 45 0.58 -2.84 12.36
N ASN A 46 1.67 -3.59 12.38
CA ASN A 46 2.37 -4.02 11.18
C ASN A 46 1.90 -5.39 10.65
N SER A 47 0.80 -5.95 11.19
CA SER A 47 0.27 -7.23 10.68
C SER A 47 -0.40 -7.07 9.30
N PRO A 48 -0.26 -8.05 8.40
CA PRO A 48 -0.89 -7.99 7.09
C PRO A 48 -2.37 -8.38 7.14
N VAL A 49 -3.13 -7.96 6.13
CA VAL A 49 -4.42 -8.57 5.79
C VAL A 49 -4.16 -9.75 4.86
N THR A 50 -4.80 -10.90 5.06
CA THR A 50 -4.54 -12.11 4.25
C THR A 50 -5.79 -12.67 3.56
N SER A 51 -6.99 -12.41 4.11
CA SER A 51 -8.25 -12.94 3.58
C SER A 51 -8.74 -12.15 2.37
N LEU A 52 -8.95 -12.85 1.24
CA LEU A 52 -9.43 -12.29 -0.03
C LEU A 52 -10.87 -11.73 0.02
N SER A 53 -11.67 -12.17 1.00
CA SER A 53 -13.05 -11.73 1.18
C SER A 53 -13.21 -10.64 2.25
N ASP A 54 -12.13 -10.25 2.93
CA ASP A 54 -12.18 -9.27 4.00
C ASP A 54 -12.30 -7.83 3.44
N ASN A 55 -13.24 -7.06 3.97
CA ASN A 55 -13.38 -5.63 3.65
C ASN A 55 -12.15 -4.81 4.06
N ASN A 56 -11.36 -5.29 5.02
CA ASN A 56 -10.08 -4.69 5.38
C ASN A 56 -9.07 -4.69 4.21
N LEU A 57 -9.29 -5.46 3.13
CA LEU A 57 -8.47 -5.34 1.92
C LEU A 57 -8.58 -3.98 1.23
N ARG A 58 -9.61 -3.18 1.52
CA ARG A 58 -9.73 -1.82 0.99
C ARG A 58 -8.67 -0.91 1.58
N CYS A 59 -8.72 -0.68 2.89
CA CYS A 59 -7.91 0.34 3.56
C CYS A 59 -7.27 -0.14 4.87
N ASN A 60 -7.07 -1.45 5.02
CA ASN A 60 -6.53 -2.11 6.21
C ASN A 60 -7.51 -2.12 7.41
N VAL A 61 -7.17 -2.89 8.44
CA VAL A 61 -7.99 -3.01 9.66
C VAL A 61 -8.06 -1.66 10.36
N GLY A 62 -9.28 -1.20 10.66
CA GLY A 62 -9.52 0.13 11.24
C GLY A 62 -9.57 1.29 10.23
N GLY A 63 -9.23 1.04 8.96
CA GLY A 63 -9.22 2.06 7.91
C GLY A 63 -10.54 2.24 7.15
N SER A 64 -11.64 1.63 7.63
CA SER A 64 -12.97 1.77 7.00
C SER A 64 -13.57 3.17 7.15
N SER A 65 -13.26 3.88 8.23
CA SER A 65 -13.69 5.27 8.46
C SER A 65 -12.56 6.26 8.18
N GLY A 66 -12.92 7.39 7.57
CA GLY A 66 -12.02 8.50 7.29
C GLY A 66 -12.15 9.70 8.22
N ALA A 67 -13.10 9.65 9.16
CA ALA A 67 -13.54 10.81 9.94
C ALA A 67 -12.43 11.48 10.78
N SER A 68 -11.40 10.73 11.17
CA SER A 68 -10.25 11.25 11.95
C SER A 68 -9.01 11.53 11.10
N THR A 69 -9.13 11.48 9.77
CA THR A 69 -8.03 11.70 8.82
C THR A 69 -8.32 12.95 8.01
N THR A 70 -7.31 13.81 7.81
CA THR A 70 -7.51 15.05 7.05
C THR A 70 -7.43 14.79 5.55
N VAL A 71 -8.15 15.58 4.75
CA VAL A 71 -8.17 15.47 3.28
C VAL A 71 -7.09 16.39 2.69
N LEU A 72 -6.15 15.82 1.94
CA LEU A 72 -5.10 16.59 1.28
C LEU A 72 -5.58 17.16 -0.06
N GLY A 73 -5.56 18.47 -0.21
CA GLY A 73 -5.77 19.11 -1.51
C GLY A 73 -4.58 18.88 -2.45
N VAL A 74 -4.85 18.37 -3.66
CA VAL A 74 -3.86 18.16 -4.72
C VAL A 74 -4.42 18.58 -6.07
N LYS A 75 -3.55 18.90 -7.03
CA LYS A 75 -3.92 19.05 -8.43
C LYS A 75 -3.69 17.75 -9.18
N ALA A 76 -4.52 17.48 -10.18
CA ALA A 76 -4.22 16.44 -11.15
C ALA A 76 -2.88 16.76 -11.84
N GLY A 77 -1.97 15.79 -11.88
CA GLY A 77 -0.59 15.99 -12.31
C GLY A 77 0.41 16.30 -11.19
N ASP A 78 -0.02 16.52 -9.95
CA ASP A 78 0.91 16.65 -8.82
C ASP A 78 1.51 15.28 -8.46
N SER A 79 2.76 15.28 -7.99
CA SER A 79 3.38 14.10 -7.40
C SER A 79 2.96 13.90 -5.94
N PHE A 80 2.82 12.64 -5.55
CA PHE A 80 2.66 12.21 -4.17
C PHE A 80 3.61 11.05 -3.87
N THR A 81 3.99 10.92 -2.61
CA THR A 81 4.91 9.86 -2.18
C THR A 81 4.40 9.19 -0.91
N PHE A 82 4.16 7.88 -0.97
CA PHE A 82 3.98 7.07 0.23
C PHE A 82 5.36 6.71 0.80
N THR A 83 5.50 6.87 2.12
CA THR A 83 6.70 6.51 2.88
C THR A 83 6.33 5.45 3.92
N ALA A 84 7.03 4.32 3.87
CA ALA A 84 6.94 3.28 4.89
C ALA A 84 7.79 3.62 6.12
N ASP A 85 7.43 3.05 7.27
CA ASP A 85 8.17 3.15 8.53
C ASP A 85 9.58 2.54 8.44
N VAL A 86 9.71 1.45 7.68
CA VAL A 86 10.97 0.83 7.27
C VAL A 86 10.94 0.51 5.78
N ALA A 87 12.09 0.26 5.17
CA ALA A 87 12.13 -0.19 3.78
C ALA A 87 11.34 -1.50 3.62
N VAL A 88 10.54 -1.61 2.56
CA VAL A 88 9.88 -2.88 2.20
C VAL A 88 10.94 -3.94 1.95
N TYR A 89 10.82 -5.12 2.57
CA TYR A 89 11.77 -6.22 2.36
C TYR A 89 11.12 -7.59 2.10
N HIS A 90 9.79 -7.67 2.01
CA HIS A 90 9.16 -8.88 1.47
C HIS A 90 8.99 -8.75 -0.04
N GLN A 91 9.43 -9.77 -0.78
CA GLN A 91 9.30 -9.81 -2.24
C GLN A 91 7.83 -9.85 -2.65
N GLY A 92 7.49 -9.00 -3.61
CA GLY A 92 6.15 -8.88 -4.14
C GLY A 92 5.90 -7.50 -4.76
N PRO A 93 4.82 -7.34 -5.56
CA PRO A 93 4.55 -6.08 -6.22
C PRO A 93 4.03 -5.03 -5.24
N ILE A 94 4.25 -3.77 -5.58
CA ILE A 94 3.55 -2.63 -4.99
C ILE A 94 2.58 -2.08 -6.04
N SER A 95 1.33 -1.85 -5.66
CA SER A 95 0.30 -1.31 -6.54
C SER A 95 -0.32 -0.05 -5.94
N LEU A 96 -0.62 0.91 -6.81
CA LEU A 96 -1.39 2.10 -6.47
C LEU A 96 -2.78 2.04 -7.11
N TYR A 97 -3.79 2.38 -6.33
CA TYR A 97 -5.17 2.49 -6.77
C TYR A 97 -5.77 3.81 -6.34
N MET A 98 -6.78 4.25 -7.07
CA MET A 98 -7.63 5.36 -6.66
C MET A 98 -9.10 4.94 -6.74
N SER A 99 -9.92 5.51 -5.87
CA SER A 99 -11.38 5.34 -5.90
C SER A 99 -12.04 6.67 -5.56
N LYS A 100 -12.88 7.15 -6.47
CA LYS A 100 -13.62 8.40 -6.28
C LYS A 100 -14.70 8.19 -5.21
N ALA A 101 -14.73 9.04 -4.20
CA ALA A 101 -15.82 9.05 -3.24
C ALA A 101 -17.12 9.58 -3.91
N PRO A 102 -18.28 8.98 -3.63
CA PRO A 102 -19.56 9.49 -4.13
C PRO A 102 -19.99 10.82 -3.46
N GLY A 103 -19.38 11.12 -2.31
CA GLY A 103 -19.57 12.36 -1.54
C GLY A 103 -18.26 12.69 -0.82
N SER A 104 -18.32 12.99 0.48
CA SER A 104 -17.09 13.17 1.26
C SER A 104 -16.33 11.84 1.39
N VAL A 105 -15.02 11.89 1.18
CA VAL A 105 -14.13 10.75 1.40
C VAL A 105 -14.05 10.36 2.87
N SER A 106 -14.32 11.27 3.80
CA SER A 106 -14.32 10.98 5.25
C SER A 106 -15.37 9.95 5.65
N ASP A 107 -16.51 9.93 4.96
CA ASP A 107 -17.62 8.99 5.17
C ASP A 107 -17.58 7.77 4.24
N TYR A 108 -16.64 7.75 3.30
CA TYR A 108 -16.54 6.72 2.27
C TYR A 108 -15.65 5.56 2.70
N ASP A 109 -16.20 4.35 2.74
CA ASP A 109 -15.52 3.12 3.18
C ASP A 109 -14.74 2.39 2.07
N GLY A 110 -14.70 2.94 0.86
CA GLY A 110 -14.06 2.30 -0.29
C GLY A 110 -14.89 1.23 -0.99
N SER A 111 -16.19 1.13 -0.75
CA SER A 111 -17.10 0.15 -1.41
C SER A 111 -17.39 0.44 -2.89
N GLY A 112 -17.01 1.61 -3.39
CA GLY A 112 -17.14 2.02 -4.78
C GLY A 112 -16.12 1.36 -5.70
N ASP A 113 -15.92 1.98 -6.84
CA ASP A 113 -15.08 1.44 -7.91
C ASP A 113 -13.64 1.87 -7.74
N TRP A 114 -12.71 0.92 -7.85
CA TRP A 114 -11.27 1.14 -7.79
C TRP A 114 -10.67 0.98 -9.18
N PHE A 115 -9.82 1.91 -9.58
CA PHE A 115 -8.97 1.78 -10.75
C PHE A 115 -7.50 1.79 -10.32
N LYS A 116 -6.69 0.95 -10.95
CA LYS A 116 -5.26 0.88 -10.69
C LYS A 116 -4.56 1.99 -11.47
N VAL A 117 -3.71 2.77 -10.81
CA VAL A 117 -2.96 3.87 -11.44
C VAL A 117 -1.50 3.51 -11.71
N PHE A 118 -0.94 2.56 -10.96
CA PHE A 118 0.44 2.13 -11.19
C PHE A 118 0.74 0.77 -10.55
N ASP A 119 1.68 0.05 -11.13
CA ASP A 119 2.28 -1.16 -10.58
C ASP A 119 3.81 -1.04 -10.62
N TRP A 120 4.43 -1.32 -9.48
CA TRP A 120 5.83 -1.69 -9.37
C TRP A 120 5.92 -3.21 -9.27
N GLY A 121 6.27 -3.87 -10.38
CA GLY A 121 6.55 -5.29 -10.46
C GLY A 121 8.06 -5.61 -10.40
N PRO A 122 8.43 -6.89 -10.54
CA PRO A 122 9.82 -7.29 -10.63
C PRO A 122 10.42 -6.93 -12.00
N THR A 123 11.71 -6.67 -12.04
CA THR A 123 12.50 -6.69 -13.27
C THR A 123 13.25 -8.02 -13.37
N PHE A 124 13.52 -8.47 -14.59
CA PHE A 124 14.24 -9.72 -14.85
C PHE A 124 15.54 -9.40 -15.60
N ASN A 125 16.68 -9.79 -15.04
CA ASN A 125 17.98 -9.64 -15.68
C ASN A 125 18.81 -10.91 -15.46
N GLY A 126 19.30 -11.52 -16.55
CA GLY A 126 20.15 -12.72 -16.47
C GLY A 126 19.50 -13.91 -15.74
N GLY A 127 18.17 -14.05 -15.78
CA GLY A 127 17.44 -15.11 -15.06
C GLY A 127 17.23 -14.84 -13.57
N GLN A 128 17.57 -13.65 -13.08
CA GLN A 128 17.31 -13.20 -11.70
C GLN A 128 16.21 -12.14 -11.69
N SER A 129 15.29 -12.23 -10.72
CA SER A 129 14.28 -11.19 -10.48
C SER A 129 14.75 -10.18 -9.43
N SER A 130 14.49 -8.90 -9.65
CA SER A 130 14.69 -7.84 -8.66
C SER A 130 13.37 -7.11 -8.38
N TRP A 131 13.03 -6.97 -7.10
CA TRP A 131 11.83 -6.27 -6.67
C TRP A 131 12.18 -4.87 -6.17
N PRO A 132 11.33 -3.87 -6.43
CA PRO A 132 11.52 -2.52 -5.91
C PRO A 132 11.17 -2.48 -4.41
N MET A 133 12.16 -2.83 -3.59
CA MET A 133 12.11 -2.95 -2.14
C MET A 133 12.63 -1.66 -1.48
N ARG A 134 11.77 -0.63 -1.46
CA ARG A 134 12.14 0.74 -1.07
C ARG A 134 11.37 1.19 0.18
N THR A 135 11.84 2.28 0.80
CA THR A 135 11.10 3.01 1.84
C THR A 135 10.05 3.94 1.24
N THR A 136 10.30 4.49 0.05
CA THR A 136 9.43 5.48 -0.58
C THR A 136 8.96 5.03 -1.96
N TYR A 137 7.70 5.37 -2.27
CA TYR A 137 7.03 5.07 -3.53
C TYR A 137 6.31 6.31 -4.02
N GLU A 138 6.86 6.94 -5.06
CA GLU A 138 6.38 8.20 -5.63
C GLU A 138 5.65 7.96 -6.96
N TYR A 139 4.51 8.61 -7.13
CA TYR A 139 3.79 8.63 -8.40
C TYR A 139 3.06 9.95 -8.59
N THR A 140 2.39 10.10 -9.73
CA THR A 140 1.68 11.33 -10.11
C THR A 140 0.18 11.08 -10.18
N ILE A 141 -0.64 12.00 -9.68
CA ILE A 141 -2.09 11.95 -9.86
C ILE A 141 -2.39 12.03 -11.37
N PRO A 142 -3.14 11.08 -11.98
CA PRO A 142 -3.40 11.11 -13.41
C PRO A 142 -4.09 12.42 -13.84
N LYS A 143 -3.57 13.10 -14.87
CA LYS A 143 -4.06 14.43 -15.27
C LYS A 143 -5.49 14.45 -15.80
N CYS A 144 -5.96 13.34 -16.37
CA CYS A 144 -7.23 13.26 -17.08
C CYS A 144 -8.44 12.90 -16.20
N ILE A 145 -8.24 12.50 -14.94
CA ILE A 145 -9.35 12.08 -14.06
C ILE A 145 -10.17 13.28 -13.62
N GLN A 146 -11.43 13.04 -13.29
CA GLN A 146 -12.34 14.07 -12.80
C GLN A 146 -11.88 14.68 -11.46
N ASN A 147 -12.29 15.93 -11.21
CA ASN A 147 -12.15 16.55 -9.89
C ASN A 147 -13.01 15.86 -8.84
N GLY A 148 -12.60 15.92 -7.58
CA GLY A 148 -13.37 15.44 -6.43
C GLY A 148 -12.50 14.75 -5.39
N GLU A 149 -13.14 14.20 -4.36
CA GLU A 149 -12.43 13.48 -3.30
C GLU A 149 -12.20 12.01 -3.67
N TYR A 150 -11.02 11.49 -3.36
CA TYR A 150 -10.59 10.14 -3.68
C TYR A 150 -9.93 9.48 -2.47
N LEU A 151 -10.13 8.18 -2.34
CA LEU A 151 -9.17 7.33 -1.64
C LEU A 151 -8.02 7.05 -2.58
N LEU A 152 -6.79 7.29 -2.10
CA LEU A 152 -5.54 6.93 -2.76
C LEU A 152 -4.91 5.78 -1.98
N ARG A 153 -4.83 4.60 -2.58
CA ARG A 153 -4.48 3.36 -1.90
C ARG A 153 -3.15 2.83 -2.39
N ILE A 154 -2.23 2.55 -1.46
CA ILE A 154 -1.02 1.76 -1.72
C ILE A 154 -1.19 0.36 -1.13
N GLN A 155 -0.70 -0.64 -1.85
CA GLN A 155 -0.68 -2.03 -1.43
C GLN A 155 0.65 -2.69 -1.78
N SER A 156 1.28 -3.34 -0.80
CA SER A 156 2.25 -4.41 -1.05
C SER A 156 1.53 -5.76 -1.02
N LEU A 157 1.76 -6.61 -2.02
CA LEU A 157 1.35 -8.02 -1.99
C LEU A 157 2.59 -8.89 -1.80
N ALA A 158 2.93 -9.20 -0.56
CA ALA A 158 4.10 -10.01 -0.25
C ALA A 158 3.85 -11.50 -0.52
N ILE A 159 4.68 -12.08 -1.40
CA ILE A 159 4.63 -13.46 -1.88
C ILE A 159 5.95 -14.21 -1.62
N HIS A 160 6.75 -13.70 -0.68
CA HIS A 160 8.07 -14.21 -0.32
C HIS A 160 8.09 -15.67 0.19
N ASN A 161 6.95 -16.23 0.56
CA ASN A 161 6.77 -17.61 0.99
C ASN A 161 5.85 -18.38 0.01
N PRO A 162 6.36 -18.89 -1.12
CA PRO A 162 5.57 -19.67 -2.07
C PRO A 162 4.85 -20.84 -1.39
N GLY A 163 3.56 -21.03 -1.71
CA GLY A 163 2.71 -22.08 -1.12
C GLY A 163 1.96 -21.66 0.15
N SER A 164 2.36 -20.54 0.78
CA SER A 164 1.62 -19.92 1.88
C SER A 164 0.65 -18.85 1.37
N THR A 165 -0.32 -18.47 2.20
CA THR A 165 -1.23 -17.35 1.90
C THR A 165 -0.45 -16.03 1.78
N PRO A 166 -0.55 -15.32 0.65
CA PRO A 166 0.05 -14.00 0.46
C PRO A 166 -0.41 -12.97 1.50
N GLN A 167 0.44 -11.98 1.74
CA GLN A 167 0.24 -10.96 2.76
C GLN A 167 0.02 -9.59 2.11
N PHE A 168 -1.06 -8.91 2.47
CA PHE A 168 -1.36 -7.56 2.00
C PHE A 168 -1.00 -6.51 3.06
N TYR A 169 -0.10 -5.60 2.72
CA TYR A 169 0.18 -4.40 3.52
C TYR A 169 -0.42 -3.20 2.82
N ILE A 170 -1.42 -2.58 3.45
CA ILE A 170 -2.31 -1.63 2.79
C ILE A 170 -2.36 -0.34 3.60
N SER A 171 -2.38 0.79 2.89
CA SER A 171 -2.74 2.10 3.45
C SER A 171 -3.58 2.90 2.47
N CYS A 172 -4.51 3.70 2.98
CA CYS A 172 -5.32 4.62 2.20
C CYS A 172 -5.12 6.05 2.67
N ALA A 173 -4.71 6.92 1.75
CA ALA A 173 -4.72 8.36 1.91
C ALA A 173 -6.05 8.96 1.43
N GLN A 174 -6.37 10.15 1.94
CA GLN A 174 -7.52 10.95 1.53
C GLN A 174 -7.05 12.18 0.77
N VAL A 175 -7.52 12.35 -0.46
CA VAL A 175 -7.13 13.48 -1.32
C VAL A 175 -8.35 14.13 -1.96
N ASN A 176 -8.31 15.45 -2.15
CA ASN A 176 -9.24 16.19 -2.98
C ASN A 176 -8.50 16.67 -4.24
N VAL A 177 -8.86 16.10 -5.38
CA VAL A 177 -8.23 16.36 -6.68
C VAL A 177 -8.93 17.52 -7.38
N THR A 178 -8.15 18.50 -7.84
CA THR A 178 -8.62 19.64 -8.63
C THR A 178 -7.82 19.78 -9.93
N GLY A 179 -8.34 20.54 -10.90
CA GLY A 179 -7.64 20.77 -12.18
C GLY A 179 -7.48 19.53 -13.07
N GLY A 180 -8.30 18.51 -12.85
CA GLY A 180 -8.37 17.31 -13.67
C GLY A 180 -9.19 17.46 -14.95
N GLY A 181 -9.42 16.32 -15.61
CA GLY A 181 -10.18 16.21 -16.86
C GLY A 181 -11.58 15.64 -16.67
N SER A 182 -12.08 14.95 -17.70
CA SER A 182 -13.41 14.32 -17.73
C SER A 182 -13.37 12.80 -17.84
N ALA A 183 -12.18 12.18 -17.81
CA ALA A 183 -12.04 10.74 -18.01
C ALA A 183 -12.75 9.96 -16.91
N SER A 184 -13.46 8.90 -17.30
CA SER A 184 -13.99 7.86 -16.43
C SER A 184 -13.04 6.67 -16.47
N PRO A 185 -12.23 6.43 -15.42
CA PRO A 185 -11.24 5.36 -15.43
C PRO A 185 -11.85 3.99 -15.69
N SER A 186 -11.17 3.19 -16.51
CA SER A 186 -11.55 1.82 -16.84
C SER A 186 -10.29 1.00 -17.17
N PRO A 187 -10.24 -0.30 -16.85
CA PRO A 187 -11.24 -1.05 -16.08
C PRO A 187 -11.27 -0.66 -14.60
N THR A 188 -12.42 -0.86 -13.97
CA THR A 188 -12.60 -0.74 -12.53
C THR A 188 -12.92 -2.09 -11.89
N VAL A 189 -12.69 -2.19 -10.58
CA VAL A 189 -12.96 -3.39 -9.78
C VAL A 189 -13.52 -3.02 -8.41
N LYS A 190 -14.15 -3.99 -7.74
CA LYS A 190 -14.45 -3.94 -6.31
C LYS A 190 -13.32 -4.56 -5.51
N ILE A 191 -13.04 -4.00 -4.33
CA ILE A 191 -12.14 -4.58 -3.33
C ILE A 191 -13.00 -4.76 -2.07
N PRO A 192 -13.16 -5.98 -1.51
CA PRO A 192 -12.67 -7.27 -1.99
C PRO A 192 -13.32 -7.71 -3.33
N GLY A 193 -12.71 -8.69 -4.00
CA GLY A 193 -13.15 -9.25 -5.29
C GLY A 193 -12.17 -9.04 -6.46
N ALA A 194 -11.31 -8.02 -6.38
CA ALA A 194 -10.29 -7.72 -7.39
C ALA A 194 -9.17 -8.77 -7.52
N PHE A 195 -8.93 -9.53 -6.45
CA PHE A 195 -7.84 -10.51 -6.37
C PHE A 195 -8.42 -11.90 -6.12
N LYS A 196 -7.87 -12.90 -6.78
CA LYS A 196 -8.32 -14.29 -6.69
C LYS A 196 -7.15 -15.19 -6.38
N ALA A 197 -7.43 -16.28 -5.66
CA ALA A 197 -6.45 -17.33 -5.41
C ALA A 197 -5.91 -17.96 -6.71
N THR A 198 -6.69 -17.89 -7.79
CA THR A 198 -6.34 -18.37 -9.13
C THR A 198 -5.56 -17.36 -9.98
N ASP A 199 -5.34 -16.13 -9.49
CA ASP A 199 -4.54 -15.16 -10.24
C ASP A 199 -3.08 -15.68 -10.30
N PRO A 200 -2.45 -15.72 -11.49
CA PRO A 200 -1.15 -16.37 -11.66
C PRO A 200 -0.04 -15.75 -10.81
N GLY A 201 -0.13 -14.45 -10.52
CA GLY A 201 0.80 -13.75 -9.64
C GLY A 201 0.52 -13.91 -8.14
N TYR A 202 -0.67 -14.38 -7.74
CA TYR A 202 -1.05 -14.38 -6.32
C TYR A 202 -0.21 -15.36 -5.50
N THR A 203 -0.04 -16.61 -5.97
CA THR A 203 0.79 -17.64 -5.31
C THR A 203 2.00 -18.05 -6.15
N ALA A 204 2.52 -17.14 -6.97
CA ALA A 204 3.67 -17.42 -7.83
C ALA A 204 4.88 -17.91 -7.02
N ASN A 205 5.55 -18.96 -7.52
CA ASN A 205 6.80 -19.42 -6.92
C ASN A 205 7.97 -18.59 -7.44
N ILE A 206 8.35 -17.56 -6.68
CA ILE A 206 9.40 -16.61 -7.05
C ILE A 206 10.83 -17.19 -7.00
N TYR A 207 11.00 -18.43 -6.50
CA TYR A 207 12.31 -19.09 -6.37
C TYR A 207 12.50 -20.24 -7.37
N ASN A 208 11.52 -20.51 -8.24
CA ASN A 208 11.59 -21.61 -9.19
C ASN A 208 11.20 -21.16 -10.60
N ASN A 209 12.19 -21.13 -11.51
CA ASN A 209 12.04 -20.70 -12.90
C ASN A 209 11.24 -19.38 -13.07
N PHE A 210 11.51 -18.42 -12.18
CA PHE A 210 10.78 -17.16 -12.13
C PHE A 210 11.35 -16.16 -13.14
N ASN A 211 10.74 -16.09 -14.33
CA ASN A 211 11.19 -15.27 -15.46
C ASN A 211 10.15 -14.25 -15.95
N SER A 212 8.93 -14.32 -15.43
CA SER A 212 7.83 -13.41 -15.74
C SER A 212 6.87 -13.33 -14.55
N TYR A 213 6.14 -12.22 -14.46
CA TYR A 213 5.17 -12.01 -13.39
C TYR A 213 4.01 -11.14 -13.85
N THR A 214 2.79 -11.60 -13.60
CA THR A 214 1.57 -10.82 -13.80
C THR A 214 1.09 -10.32 -12.46
N VAL A 215 1.11 -9.00 -12.25
CA VAL A 215 0.60 -8.39 -11.01
C VAL A 215 -0.91 -8.65 -10.90
N PRO A 216 -1.41 -9.23 -9.80
CA PRO A 216 -2.85 -9.43 -9.60
C PRO A 216 -3.67 -8.13 -9.64
N GLY A 217 -4.97 -8.27 -9.93
CA GLY A 217 -5.90 -7.15 -10.08
C GLY A 217 -6.04 -6.63 -11.52
N PRO A 218 -6.75 -5.50 -11.72
CA PRO A 218 -7.02 -4.95 -13.05
C PRO A 218 -5.74 -4.42 -13.72
N SER A 219 -5.82 -4.18 -15.03
CA SER A 219 -4.78 -3.44 -15.75
C SER A 219 -4.66 -2.00 -15.25
N VAL A 220 -3.46 -1.43 -15.36
CA VAL A 220 -3.21 0.00 -15.06
C VAL A 220 -4.03 0.88 -16.01
N PHE A 221 -4.85 1.76 -15.44
CA PHE A 221 -5.53 2.83 -16.15
C PHE A 221 -4.52 3.82 -16.72
N LYS A 222 -4.77 4.31 -17.93
CA LYS A 222 -3.95 5.31 -18.60
C LYS A 222 -4.82 6.46 -19.08
N CYS A 223 -4.34 7.68 -18.82
CA CYS A 223 -4.58 8.78 -19.74
C CYS A 223 -3.82 8.47 -21.05
#